data_AF-A0A062BK31-F1
#
_entry.id   AF-A0A062BK31-F1
#
_cell.length_a   1.000
_cell.length_b   1.000
_cell.length_c   1.000
_cell.angle_alpha   90.00
_cell.angle_beta   90.00
_cell.angle_gamma   90.00
#
_symmetry.space_group_name_H-M   'P 1'
#
loop_
_entity.id
_entity.type
_entity.pdbx_description
1 polymer ?
#
loop_
_entity_poly.entity_id
_entity_poly.type
_entity_poly.pdbx_seq_one_letter_code
_entity_poly.pdbx_strand_id
1 'polypeptide(L)'
;MQKRYSLQKRLVIYISLFSVVLGCVLIFAAYRIALEEINEVLDKQMQSLAERISENHPQPLQSQIDLAKQYSEEDLFVDIWSYTDTATSLHLQDVLVAPVRKAGFYKHQTPYGTWLTYIIPGKQLQIQVSQQQNVRQELALELAANMFLPYVLFLPFAVFGLGWMIRKNFQPLNDFKTELASRKAQDLKPIAIKDYPLELEPTIQEMNYLFGRISLAQQEQRQFVADSAHELRTPLTALNLQVQILLQQFPQSESIHNLSQGIWHCCK
;
A
#
# COMPACT_ATOMS: atom_id res chain seq x y z
N MET A 1 -11.33 -18.38 -15.96
CA MET A 1 -10.17 -18.72 -15.11
C MET A 1 -10.19 -17.82 -13.88
N GLN A 2 -10.46 -18.34 -12.68
CA GLN A 2 -10.42 -17.54 -11.45
C GLN A 2 -8.96 -17.16 -11.14
N LYS A 3 -8.64 -15.87 -11.14
CA LYS A 3 -7.33 -15.35 -10.71
C LYS A 3 -7.11 -15.75 -9.24
N ARG A 4 -6.23 -16.72 -8.97
CA ARG A 4 -5.77 -17.01 -7.62
C ARG A 4 -4.93 -15.84 -7.13
N TYR A 5 -5.33 -15.21 -6.03
CA TYR A 5 -4.63 -14.06 -5.45
C TYR A 5 -3.66 -14.49 -4.35
N SER A 6 -2.44 -13.98 -4.38
CA SER A 6 -1.47 -14.14 -3.28
C SER A 6 -1.67 -13.01 -2.26
N LEU A 7 -1.94 -13.37 -1.00
CA LEU A 7 -2.09 -12.40 0.09
C LEU A 7 -0.83 -11.53 0.24
N GLN A 8 0.37 -12.12 0.14
CA GLN A 8 1.63 -11.39 0.20
C GLN A 8 1.72 -10.31 -0.89
N LYS A 9 1.47 -10.67 -2.16
CA LYS A 9 1.50 -9.70 -3.27
C LYS A 9 0.46 -8.60 -3.08
N ARG A 10 -0.73 -8.97 -2.63
CA ARG A 10 -1.83 -8.02 -2.39
C ARG A 10 -1.50 -7.04 -1.27
N LEU A 11 -0.90 -7.52 -0.17
CA LEU A 11 -0.46 -6.67 0.94
C LEU A 11 0.61 -5.68 0.48
N VAL A 12 1.62 -6.15 -0.25
CA VAL A 12 2.69 -5.29 -0.81
C VAL A 12 2.11 -4.24 -1.76
N ILE A 13 1.17 -4.61 -2.63
CA ILE A 13 0.49 -3.66 -3.53
C ILE A 13 -0.30 -2.63 -2.72
N TYR A 14 -1.06 -3.04 -1.71
CA TYR A 14 -1.84 -2.11 -0.89
C TYR A 14 -0.97 -1.18 -0.05
N ILE A 15 0.12 -1.67 0.54
CA ILE A 15 1.09 -0.83 1.25
C ILE A 15 1.75 0.15 0.30
N SER A 16 2.15 -0.30 -0.89
CA SER A 16 2.76 0.58 -1.90
C SER A 16 1.78 1.67 -2.35
N LEU A 17 0.54 1.28 -2.64
CA LEU A 17 -0.51 2.23 -3.02
C LEU A 17 -0.80 3.24 -1.89
N PHE A 18 -0.97 2.76 -0.66
CA PHE A 18 -1.17 3.62 0.50
C PHE A 18 0.00 4.58 0.72
N SER A 19 1.24 4.09 0.59
CA SER A 19 2.43 4.93 0.74
C SER A 19 2.53 6.01 -0.34
N VAL A 20 2.15 5.70 -1.58
CA VAL A 20 2.12 6.68 -2.67
C VAL A 20 1.03 7.73 -2.40
N VAL A 21 -0.18 7.30 -2.04
CA VAL A 21 -1.29 8.21 -1.71
C VAL A 21 -0.92 9.11 -0.53
N LEU A 22 -0.37 8.54 0.53
CA LEU A 22 0.10 9.30 1.69
C LEU A 22 1.20 10.30 1.29
N GLY A 23 2.16 9.89 0.46
CA GLY A 23 3.19 10.76 -0.09
C GLY A 23 2.60 11.95 -0.86
N CYS A 24 1.62 11.72 -1.73
CA CYS A 24 0.93 12.79 -2.46
C CYS A 24 0.21 13.76 -1.51
N VAL A 25 -0.46 13.25 -0.48
CA VAL A 25 -1.15 14.09 0.53
C VAL A 25 -0.15 14.95 1.29
N LEU A 26 0.98 14.38 1.70
CA LEU A 26 2.03 15.12 2.39
C LEU A 26 2.63 16.21 1.48
N ILE A 27 2.96 15.89 0.21
CA ILE A 27 3.47 16.85 -0.78
C ILE A 27 2.51 18.02 -0.94
N PHE A 28 1.23 17.71 -1.13
CA PHE A 28 0.20 18.74 -1.24
C PHE A 28 0.10 19.60 0.02
N ALA A 29 0.16 18.98 1.21
CA ALA A 29 0.11 19.70 2.48
C ALA A 29 1.30 20.66 2.67
N ALA A 30 2.54 20.22 2.42
CA ALA A 30 3.66 21.15 2.60
C ALA A 30 3.73 22.22 1.50
N TYR A 31 3.27 21.94 0.27
CA TYR A 31 3.07 23.01 -0.72
C TYR A 31 2.10 24.08 -0.21
N ARG A 32 0.98 23.67 0.39
CA ARG A 32 0.01 24.60 0.98
C ARG A 32 0.60 25.42 2.11
N ILE A 33 1.35 24.78 3.01
CA ILE A 33 2.02 25.45 4.14
C ILE A 33 3.08 26.43 3.62
N ALA A 34 3.94 25.99 2.69
CA ALA A 34 4.99 26.84 2.11
C ALA A 34 4.39 28.04 1.38
N LEU A 35 3.32 27.85 0.62
CA LEU A 35 2.64 28.95 -0.07
C LEU A 35 2.05 29.98 0.90
N GLU A 36 1.50 29.53 2.03
CA GLU A 36 0.94 30.43 3.04
C GLU A 36 2.04 31.24 3.74
N GLU A 37 3.13 30.59 4.14
CA GLU A 37 4.29 31.25 4.75
C GLU A 37 4.93 32.28 3.80
N ILE A 38 5.15 31.90 2.53
CA ILE A 38 5.72 32.78 1.51
C ILE A 38 4.82 34.00 1.26
N ASN A 39 3.50 33.81 1.24
CA ASN A 39 2.58 34.93 1.09
C ASN A 39 2.74 35.92 2.25
N GLU A 40 2.79 35.43 3.48
CA GLU A 40 2.93 36.31 4.66
C GLU A 40 4.27 37.06 4.66
N VAL A 41 5.38 36.37 4.36
CA VAL A 41 6.71 36.98 4.32
C VAL A 41 6.82 38.04 3.23
N LEU A 42 6.40 37.72 2.00
CA LEU A 42 6.47 38.65 0.87
C LEU A 42 5.50 39.83 1.03
N ASP A 43 4.32 39.61 1.61
CA ASP A 43 3.38 40.69 1.92
C ASP A 43 4.00 41.68 2.93
N LYS A 44 4.65 41.18 3.98
CA LYS A 44 5.37 42.04 4.95
C LYS A 44 6.51 42.81 4.31
N GLN A 45 7.25 42.19 3.38
CA GLN A 45 8.30 42.88 2.64
C GLN A 45 7.75 44.01 1.77
N MET A 46 6.68 43.76 1.01
CA MET A 46 6.03 44.77 0.18
C MET A 46 5.52 45.96 1.00
N GLN A 47 4.91 45.69 2.17
CA GLN A 47 4.47 46.72 3.10
C GLN A 47 5.63 47.56 3.63
N SER A 48 6.67 46.90 4.17
CA SER A 48 7.81 47.61 4.74
C SER A 48 8.54 48.45 3.70
N LEU A 49 8.67 47.96 2.46
CA LEU A 49 9.26 48.73 1.37
C LEU A 49 8.40 49.93 1.00
N ALA A 50 7.09 49.77 0.85
CA ALA A 50 6.20 50.87 0.53
C ALA A 50 6.20 51.95 1.62
N GLU A 51 6.19 51.56 2.89
CA GLU A 51 6.28 52.48 4.04
C GLU A 51 7.60 53.25 4.06
N ARG A 52 8.73 52.56 3.88
CA ARG A 52 10.06 53.19 3.82
C ARG A 52 10.17 54.20 2.68
N ILE A 53 9.58 53.90 1.53
CA ILE A 53 9.54 54.80 0.37
C ILE A 53 8.63 56.00 0.66
N SER A 54 7.50 55.78 1.34
CA SER A 54 6.59 56.84 1.74
C SER A 54 7.21 57.84 2.72
N GLU A 55 8.09 57.38 3.61
CA GLU A 55 8.75 58.22 4.61
C GLU A 55 9.91 59.05 4.03
N ASN A 56 10.61 58.56 3.00
CA ASN A 56 11.83 59.17 2.45
C ASN A 56 11.62 59.99 1.17
N HIS A 57 10.59 60.84 1.12
CA HIS A 57 10.29 61.77 0.01
C HIS A 57 10.24 61.08 -1.38
N PRO A 58 9.11 60.43 -1.71
CA PRO A 58 8.99 59.67 -2.95
C PRO A 58 9.12 60.57 -4.19
N GLN A 59 10.06 60.23 -5.07
CA GLN A 59 10.16 60.83 -6.42
C GLN A 59 9.39 59.95 -7.41
N PRO A 60 8.76 60.51 -8.47
CA PRO A 60 8.14 59.70 -9.51
C PRO A 60 9.17 58.76 -10.13
N LEU A 61 8.96 57.47 -9.94
CA LEU A 61 9.79 56.39 -10.47
C LEU A 61 8.85 55.39 -11.13
N GLN A 62 9.15 55.03 -12.36
CA GLN A 62 8.45 53.97 -13.08
C GLN A 62 9.45 52.84 -13.32
N SER A 63 9.13 51.67 -12.81
CA SER A 63 9.89 50.46 -13.02
C SER A 63 9.75 50.00 -14.48
N GLN A 64 10.85 49.54 -15.07
CA GLN A 64 10.82 48.94 -16.41
C GLN A 64 10.47 47.46 -16.27
N ILE A 65 9.23 47.12 -16.60
CA ILE A 65 8.79 45.72 -16.67
C ILE A 65 9.13 45.19 -18.06
N ASP A 66 10.12 44.31 -18.14
CA ASP A 66 10.41 43.50 -19.32
C ASP A 66 9.48 42.28 -19.39
N LEU A 67 8.61 42.24 -20.39
CA LEU A 67 7.59 41.22 -20.55
C LEU A 67 8.16 39.87 -21.01
N ALA A 68 9.41 39.83 -21.47
CA ALA A 68 10.09 38.61 -21.90
C ALA A 68 10.93 37.95 -20.79
N LYS A 69 11.07 38.59 -19.64
CA LYS A 69 11.92 38.12 -18.54
C LYS A 69 11.12 37.31 -17.52
N GLN A 70 11.71 36.20 -17.06
CA GLN A 70 11.19 35.45 -15.91
C GLN A 70 11.74 36.10 -14.64
N TYR A 71 10.84 36.55 -13.77
CA TYR A 71 11.18 37.29 -12.56
C TYR A 71 11.45 36.37 -11.39
N SER A 72 12.38 36.77 -10.53
CA SER A 72 12.80 36.06 -9.34
C SER A 72 12.04 36.55 -8.09
N GLU A 73 12.24 35.86 -6.98
CA GLU A 73 11.70 36.21 -5.66
C GLU A 73 12.07 37.60 -5.16
N GLU A 74 13.24 38.07 -5.57
CA GLU A 74 13.81 39.37 -5.21
C GLU A 74 13.28 40.52 -6.08
N ASP A 75 12.63 40.20 -7.21
CA ASP A 75 12.15 41.20 -8.17
C ASP A 75 10.85 41.83 -7.66
N LEU A 76 10.98 43.02 -7.06
CA LEU A 76 9.87 43.86 -6.63
C LEU A 76 9.81 45.11 -7.50
N PHE A 77 8.65 45.36 -8.09
CA PHE A 77 8.42 46.52 -8.95
C PHE A 77 7.87 47.65 -8.12
N VAL A 78 8.59 48.76 -8.07
CA VAL A 78 8.18 49.95 -7.35
C VAL A 78 7.78 51.01 -8.37
N ASP A 79 6.52 51.40 -8.34
CA ASP A 79 5.97 52.46 -9.18
C ASP A 79 5.37 53.57 -8.32
N ILE A 80 5.82 54.80 -8.54
CA ILE A 80 5.37 55.99 -7.82
C ILE A 80 4.63 56.88 -8.82
N TRP A 81 3.31 56.87 -8.74
CA TRP A 81 2.43 57.59 -9.65
C TRP A 81 2.03 58.95 -9.10
N SER A 82 1.94 59.98 -9.94
CA SER A 82 1.48 61.32 -9.54
C SER A 82 0.05 61.61 -10.01
N TYR A 83 -0.80 62.10 -9.10
CA TYR A 83 -2.18 62.47 -9.43
C TYR A 83 -2.28 63.68 -10.38
N THR A 84 -1.22 64.49 -10.50
CA THR A 84 -1.20 65.69 -11.34
C THR A 84 -0.88 65.40 -12.81
N ASP A 85 -0.33 64.24 -13.13
CA ASP A 85 0.07 63.85 -14.49
C ASP A 85 -0.89 62.80 -15.04
N THR A 86 -2.13 63.22 -15.29
CA THR A 86 -3.26 62.34 -15.62
C THR A 86 -3.29 61.89 -17.09
N ALA A 87 -2.45 62.47 -17.96
CA ALA A 87 -2.61 62.34 -19.41
C ALA A 87 -1.62 61.38 -20.10
N THR A 88 -0.48 61.01 -19.49
CA THR A 88 0.65 60.45 -20.26
C THR A 88 0.97 58.97 -19.98
N SER A 89 0.45 58.37 -18.90
CA SER A 89 0.92 57.04 -18.44
C SER A 89 -0.17 55.98 -18.24
N LEU A 90 -1.41 56.24 -18.68
CA LEU A 90 -2.58 55.36 -18.47
C LEU A 90 -2.51 54.00 -19.19
N HIS A 91 -1.52 53.73 -20.05
CA HIS A 91 -1.61 52.61 -21.00
C HIS A 91 -0.33 51.84 -21.32
N LEU A 92 0.82 52.14 -20.73
CA LEU A 92 2.07 51.57 -21.24
C LEU A 92 2.37 50.12 -20.79
N GLN A 93 1.68 49.56 -19.78
CA GLN A 93 1.91 48.15 -19.40
C GLN A 93 0.71 47.36 -18.80
N ASP A 94 -0.49 47.91 -18.60
CA ASP A 94 -1.65 47.21 -17.96
C ASP A 94 -1.39 46.54 -16.57
N VAL A 95 -0.20 46.73 -15.98
CA VAL A 95 0.24 46.19 -14.67
C VAL A 95 0.03 47.21 -13.53
N LEU A 96 -0.29 48.46 -13.85
CA LEU A 96 -0.50 49.51 -12.84
C LEU A 96 -1.96 49.57 -12.41
N VAL A 97 -2.20 49.69 -11.10
CA VAL A 97 -3.55 49.84 -10.57
C VAL A 97 -3.93 51.31 -10.58
N ALA A 98 -5.15 51.59 -11.06
CA ALA A 98 -5.74 52.93 -11.04
C ALA A 98 -5.78 53.50 -9.61
N PRO A 99 -5.84 54.83 -9.44
CA PRO A 99 -5.80 55.43 -8.13
C PRO A 99 -6.85 54.91 -7.15
N VAL A 100 -6.39 54.52 -5.96
CA VAL A 100 -7.23 53.98 -4.88
C VAL A 100 -7.28 54.93 -3.69
N ARG A 101 -8.32 54.82 -2.87
CA ARG A 101 -8.53 55.67 -1.68
C ARG A 101 -8.08 55.03 -0.37
N LYS A 102 -7.82 53.73 -0.36
CA LYS A 102 -7.44 52.97 0.84
C LYS A 102 -6.12 52.26 0.59
N ALA A 103 -5.26 52.26 1.60
CA ALA A 103 -4.06 51.43 1.57
C ALA A 103 -4.44 49.96 1.68
N GLY A 104 -3.73 49.09 0.97
CA GLY A 104 -3.99 47.65 1.01
C GLY A 104 -3.47 46.90 -0.20
N PHE A 105 -3.75 45.59 -0.19
CA PHE A 105 -3.41 44.68 -1.28
C PHE A 105 -4.51 44.62 -2.33
N TYR A 106 -4.12 44.73 -3.59
CA TYR A 106 -4.98 44.67 -4.76
C TYR A 106 -4.44 43.62 -5.73
N LYS A 107 -5.28 42.62 -6.01
CA LYS A 107 -5.00 41.62 -7.04
C LYS A 107 -5.57 42.08 -8.36
N HIS A 108 -4.78 42.04 -9.42
CA HIS A 108 -5.23 42.39 -10.76
C HIS A 108 -4.68 41.41 -11.79
N GLN A 109 -5.50 41.12 -12.80
CA GLN A 109 -5.17 40.20 -13.87
C GLN A 109 -4.63 41.01 -15.04
N THR A 110 -3.45 40.64 -15.52
CA THR A 110 -2.81 41.24 -16.70
C THR A 110 -2.66 40.19 -17.80
N PRO A 111 -2.38 40.58 -19.05
CA PRO A 111 -2.00 39.63 -20.10
C PRO A 111 -0.79 38.75 -19.75
N TYR A 112 0.03 39.19 -18.79
CA TYR A 112 1.28 38.56 -18.36
C TYR A 112 1.16 37.80 -17.03
N GLY A 113 -0.08 37.60 -16.55
CA GLY A 113 -0.39 36.84 -15.35
C GLY A 113 -1.07 37.66 -14.25
N THR A 114 -1.26 37.01 -13.11
CA THR A 114 -1.87 37.63 -11.93
C THR A 114 -0.80 38.36 -11.12
N TRP A 115 -1.04 39.63 -10.85
CA TRP A 115 -0.16 40.47 -10.04
C TRP A 115 -0.85 40.84 -8.73
N LEU A 116 -0.05 40.91 -7.68
CA LEU A 116 -0.43 41.42 -6.37
C LEU A 116 0.30 42.72 -6.15
N THR A 117 -0.45 43.79 -5.89
CA THR A 117 0.11 45.13 -5.66
C THR A 117 -0.30 45.64 -4.30
N TYR A 118 0.67 46.08 -3.51
CA TYR A 118 0.43 46.83 -2.29
C TYR A 118 0.46 48.33 -2.61
N ILE A 119 -0.59 49.04 -2.24
CA ILE A 119 -0.75 50.46 -2.58
C ILE A 119 -0.84 51.31 -1.32
N ILE A 120 -0.08 52.40 -1.28
CA ILE A 120 -0.22 53.48 -0.29
C ILE A 120 -0.66 54.76 -1.02
N PRO A 121 -1.91 55.24 -0.81
CA PRO A 121 -2.37 56.49 -1.40
C PRO A 121 -1.84 57.69 -0.60
N GLY A 122 -1.18 58.63 -1.28
CA GLY A 122 -0.75 59.93 -0.73
C GLY A 122 -1.60 61.11 -1.25
N LYS A 123 -1.25 62.33 -0.87
CA LYS A 123 -1.99 63.55 -1.29
C LYS A 123 -1.74 63.95 -2.75
N GLN A 124 -0.53 63.69 -3.25
CA GLN A 124 -0.09 64.08 -4.60
C GLN A 124 0.56 62.91 -5.37
N LEU A 125 0.89 61.82 -4.67
CA LEU A 125 1.53 60.64 -5.22
C LEU A 125 0.86 59.37 -4.67
N GLN A 126 0.83 58.30 -5.45
CA GLN A 126 0.44 56.95 -5.08
C GLN A 126 1.64 56.03 -5.24
N ILE A 127 2.03 55.36 -4.15
CA ILE A 127 3.12 54.39 -4.16
C ILE A 127 2.52 53.02 -4.38
N GLN A 128 3.05 52.27 -5.34
CA GLN A 128 2.65 50.91 -5.68
C GLN A 128 3.87 50.01 -5.63
N VAL A 129 3.79 48.92 -4.88
CA VAL A 129 4.76 47.84 -4.93
C VAL A 129 4.06 46.63 -5.51
N SER A 130 4.52 46.14 -6.66
CA SER A 130 3.90 45.07 -7.43
C SER A 130 4.80 43.85 -7.48
N GLN A 131 4.20 42.66 -7.34
CA GLN A 131 4.87 41.38 -7.49
C GLN A 131 3.97 40.38 -8.24
N GLN A 132 4.55 39.53 -9.08
CA GLN A 132 3.81 38.52 -9.82
C GLN A 132 3.47 37.33 -8.90
N GLN A 133 2.23 36.82 -8.97
CA GLN A 133 1.77 35.72 -8.11
C GLN A 133 2.46 34.39 -8.43
N ASN A 134 2.90 34.19 -9.68
CA ASN A 134 3.58 32.96 -10.10
C ASN A 134 4.93 32.77 -9.40
N VAL A 135 5.66 33.86 -9.14
CA VAL A 135 6.90 33.84 -8.36
C VAL A 135 6.67 33.16 -7.01
N ARG A 136 5.58 33.52 -6.31
CA ARG A 136 5.22 32.91 -5.02
C ARG A 136 4.92 31.42 -5.12
N GLN A 137 4.31 30.99 -6.23
CA GLN A 137 3.97 29.58 -6.46
C GLN A 137 5.20 28.75 -6.80
N GLU A 138 6.11 29.28 -7.63
CA GLU A 138 7.36 28.62 -7.99
C GLU A 138 8.24 28.41 -6.75
N LEU A 139 8.38 29.44 -5.91
CA LEU A 139 9.11 29.33 -4.64
C LEU A 139 8.47 28.33 -3.67
N ALA A 140 7.14 28.36 -3.54
CA ALA A 140 6.43 27.40 -2.70
C ALA A 140 6.66 25.96 -3.17
N LEU A 141 6.69 25.75 -4.48
CA LEU A 141 6.95 24.45 -5.09
C LEU A 141 8.40 24.02 -4.88
N GLU A 142 9.37 24.92 -5.04
CA GLU A 142 10.78 24.64 -4.81
C GLU A 142 11.07 24.27 -3.35
N LEU A 143 10.57 25.07 -2.41
CA LEU A 143 10.70 24.81 -0.97
C LEU A 143 10.03 23.49 -0.60
N ALA A 144 8.80 23.26 -1.08
CA ALA A 144 8.10 21.99 -0.83
C ALA A 144 8.89 20.80 -1.43
N ALA A 145 9.40 20.92 -2.66
CA ALA A 145 10.20 19.87 -3.30
C ALA A 145 11.47 19.56 -2.51
N ASN A 146 12.19 20.58 -2.04
CA ASN A 146 13.41 20.41 -1.23
C ASN A 146 13.11 19.74 0.12
N MET A 147 12.00 20.09 0.77
CA MET A 147 11.56 19.43 2.00
C MET A 147 11.17 17.96 1.77
N PHE A 148 10.64 17.62 0.59
CA PHE A 148 10.19 16.27 0.27
C PHE A 148 11.24 15.35 -0.34
N LEU A 149 12.32 15.91 -0.88
CA LEU A 149 13.38 15.13 -1.52
C LEU A 149 13.94 14.00 -0.62
N PRO A 150 14.20 14.21 0.69
CA PRO A 150 14.63 13.12 1.57
C PRO A 150 13.58 12.02 1.71
N TYR A 151 12.30 12.37 1.80
CA TYR A 151 11.21 11.39 1.94
C TYR A 151 11.06 10.51 0.70
N VAL A 152 11.14 11.10 -0.49
CA VAL A 152 11.12 10.36 -1.76
C VAL A 152 12.30 9.39 -1.84
N LEU A 153 13.47 9.79 -1.33
CA LEU A 153 14.65 8.93 -1.27
C LEU A 153 14.45 7.75 -0.29
N PHE A 154 13.85 7.97 0.88
CA PHE A 154 13.64 6.93 1.90
C PHE A 154 12.46 5.99 1.60
N LEU A 155 11.43 6.45 0.87
CA LEU A 155 10.24 5.67 0.54
C LEU A 155 10.55 4.31 -0.11
N PRO A 156 11.39 4.18 -1.16
CA PRO A 156 11.69 2.88 -1.76
C PRO A 156 12.38 1.92 -0.77
N PHE A 157 13.25 2.42 0.11
CA PHE A 157 13.86 1.59 1.16
C PHE A 157 12.82 1.10 2.17
N ALA A 158 11.87 1.95 2.55
CA ALA A 158 10.77 1.54 3.43
C ALA A 158 9.88 0.48 2.76
N VAL A 159 9.45 0.69 1.51
CA VAL A 159 8.63 -0.27 0.77
C VAL A 159 9.36 -1.60 0.58
N PHE A 160 10.64 -1.55 0.22
CA PHE A 160 11.47 -2.75 0.07
C PHE A 160 11.66 -3.48 1.40
N GLY A 161 11.98 -2.75 2.47
CA GLY A 161 12.16 -3.30 3.82
C GLY A 161 10.90 -3.96 4.35
N LEU A 162 9.74 -3.30 4.24
CA LEU A 162 8.45 -3.89 4.59
C LEU A 162 8.14 -5.12 3.73
N GLY A 163 8.35 -5.03 2.41
CA GLY A 163 8.11 -6.16 1.50
C GLY A 163 8.95 -7.39 1.84
N TRP A 164 10.23 -7.18 2.17
CA TRP A 164 11.13 -8.24 2.63
C TRP A 164 10.68 -8.82 3.97
N MET A 165 10.33 -7.96 4.94
CA MET A 165 9.84 -8.38 6.25
C MET A 165 8.55 -9.21 6.14
N ILE A 166 7.57 -8.78 5.34
CA ILE A 166 6.33 -9.52 5.09
C ILE A 166 6.66 -10.89 4.49
N ARG A 167 7.53 -10.94 3.48
CA ARG A 167 7.89 -12.21 2.84
C ARG A 167 8.54 -13.18 3.82
N LYS A 168 9.39 -12.69 4.72
CA LYS A 168 10.03 -13.49 5.78
C LYS A 168 9.01 -13.98 6.82
N ASN A 169 8.09 -13.13 7.26
CA ASN A 169 7.07 -13.49 8.26
C ASN A 169 6.05 -14.52 7.74
N PHE A 170 5.79 -14.55 6.44
CA PHE A 170 4.92 -15.56 5.84
C PHE A 170 5.66 -16.84 5.39
N GLN A 171 6.98 -16.90 5.52
CA GLN A 171 7.75 -18.09 5.14
C GLN A 171 7.35 -19.34 5.96
N PRO A 172 7.16 -19.28 7.30
CA PRO A 172 6.74 -20.45 8.08
C PRO A 172 5.41 -21.06 7.62
N LEU A 173 4.49 -20.25 7.08
CA LEU A 173 3.23 -20.74 6.53
C LEU A 173 3.44 -21.54 5.23
N ASN A 174 4.38 -21.12 4.39
CA ASN A 174 4.77 -21.87 3.20
C ASN A 174 5.48 -23.17 3.59
N ASP A 175 6.32 -23.12 4.62
CA ASP A 175 7.02 -24.29 5.13
C ASP A 175 6.02 -25.31 5.69
N PHE A 176 5.06 -24.86 6.51
CA PHE A 176 3.95 -25.69 7.03
C PHE A 176 3.14 -26.34 5.90
N LYS A 177 2.77 -25.56 4.88
CA LYS A 177 2.06 -26.07 3.71
C LYS A 177 2.88 -27.13 2.98
N THR A 178 4.18 -26.90 2.82
CA THR A 178 5.08 -27.81 2.09
C THR A 178 5.28 -29.10 2.88
N GLU A 179 5.47 -29.01 4.21
CA GLU A 179 5.54 -30.17 5.09
C GLU A 179 4.27 -31.02 4.96
N LEU A 180 3.09 -30.41 5.10
CA LEU A 180 1.81 -31.12 5.00
C LEU A 180 1.60 -31.76 3.62
N ALA A 181 1.98 -31.07 2.54
CA ALA A 181 1.86 -31.59 1.19
C ALA A 181 2.84 -32.75 0.88
N SER A 182 3.96 -32.81 1.59
CA SER A 182 4.98 -33.86 1.41
C SER A 182 4.65 -35.15 2.17
N ARG A 183 3.78 -35.08 3.19
CA ARG A 183 3.40 -36.23 4.02
C ARG A 183 2.52 -37.20 3.24
N LYS A 184 2.87 -38.48 3.30
CA LYS A 184 2.09 -39.57 2.67
C LYS A 184 0.87 -39.90 3.54
N ALA A 185 -0.18 -40.47 2.94
CA ALA A 185 -1.42 -40.84 3.65
C ALA A 185 -1.24 -41.79 4.86
N GLN A 186 -0.11 -42.50 4.92
CA GLN A 186 0.23 -43.45 5.98
C GLN A 186 1.10 -42.81 7.07
N ASP A 187 1.62 -41.60 6.84
CA ASP A 187 2.52 -40.90 7.73
C ASP A 187 1.74 -39.99 8.68
N LEU A 188 1.19 -40.60 9.73
CA LEU A 188 0.37 -39.94 10.76
C LEU A 188 1.20 -39.46 11.96
N LYS A 189 2.51 -39.28 11.79
CA LYS A 189 3.36 -38.74 12.85
C LYS A 189 2.90 -37.32 13.22
N PRO A 190 2.94 -36.92 14.50
CA PRO A 190 2.58 -35.55 14.88
C PRO A 190 3.53 -34.53 14.23
N ILE A 191 3.00 -33.34 13.96
CA ILE A 191 3.76 -32.16 13.54
C ILE A 191 4.29 -31.48 14.81
N ALA A 192 5.58 -31.13 14.83
CA ALA A 192 6.22 -30.47 15.95
C ALA A 192 5.85 -28.98 16.00
N ILE A 193 5.27 -28.52 17.11
CA ILE A 193 4.79 -27.13 17.26
C ILE A 193 5.95 -26.13 17.33
N LYS A 194 7.11 -26.53 17.88
CA LYS A 194 8.25 -25.64 18.19
C LYS A 194 8.87 -24.96 16.97
N ASP A 195 8.64 -25.50 15.78
CA ASP A 195 9.23 -25.00 14.53
C ASP A 195 8.34 -23.94 13.84
N TYR A 196 7.16 -23.64 14.41
CA TYR A 196 6.15 -22.78 13.82
C TYR A 196 5.76 -21.61 14.75
N PRO A 197 5.30 -20.49 14.18
CA PRO A 197 4.81 -19.35 14.94
C PRO A 197 3.54 -19.71 15.73
N LEU A 198 3.32 -19.01 16.85
CA LEU A 198 2.23 -19.24 17.80
C LEU A 198 0.83 -19.19 17.15
N GLU A 199 0.65 -18.43 16.07
CA GLU A 199 -0.63 -18.35 15.36
C GLU A 199 -1.00 -19.68 14.64
N LEU A 200 -0.02 -20.52 14.32
CA LEU A 200 -0.25 -21.84 13.70
C LEU A 200 -0.46 -22.96 14.71
N GLU A 201 -0.07 -22.77 15.97
CA GLU A 201 -0.22 -23.75 17.03
C GLU A 201 -1.62 -24.39 17.11
N PRO A 202 -2.75 -23.63 17.15
CA PRO A 202 -4.08 -24.25 17.22
C PRO A 202 -4.40 -25.09 15.99
N THR A 203 -3.92 -24.68 14.80
CA THR A 203 -4.14 -25.45 13.56
C THR A 203 -3.33 -26.76 13.59
N ILE A 204 -2.10 -26.70 14.10
CA ILE A 204 -1.24 -27.87 14.26
C ILE A 204 -1.85 -28.85 15.27
N GLN A 205 -2.37 -28.35 16.38
CA GLN A 205 -3.03 -29.17 17.41
C GLN A 205 -4.24 -29.93 16.84
N GLU A 206 -5.13 -29.25 16.11
CA GLU A 206 -6.28 -29.88 15.45
C GLU A 206 -5.86 -30.92 14.40
N MET A 207 -4.82 -30.63 13.61
CA MET A 207 -4.30 -31.58 12.62
C MET A 207 -3.73 -32.84 13.30
N ASN A 208 -2.96 -32.66 14.38
CA ASN A 208 -2.43 -33.76 15.18
C ASN A 208 -3.53 -34.59 15.84
N TYR A 209 -4.59 -33.94 16.33
CA TYR A 209 -5.77 -34.63 16.87
C TYR A 209 -6.44 -35.50 15.80
N LEU A 210 -6.63 -34.96 14.59
CA LEU A 210 -7.19 -35.69 13.47
C LEU A 210 -6.29 -36.87 13.05
N PHE A 211 -4.96 -36.69 12.99
CA PHE A 211 -4.02 -37.79 12.74
C PHE A 211 -4.12 -38.90 13.79
N GLY A 212 -4.27 -38.54 15.07
CA GLY A 212 -4.51 -39.49 16.15
C GLY A 212 -5.79 -40.30 15.94
N ARG A 213 -6.89 -39.64 15.56
CA ARG A 213 -8.17 -40.31 15.27
C ARG A 213 -8.08 -41.27 14.08
N ILE A 214 -7.39 -40.87 13.00
CA ILE A 214 -7.17 -41.75 11.85
C ILE A 214 -6.31 -42.95 12.24
N SER A 215 -5.27 -42.75 13.05
CA SER A 215 -4.40 -43.83 13.52
C SER A 215 -5.18 -44.87 14.32
N LEU A 216 -6.03 -44.42 15.24
CA LEU A 216 -6.88 -45.31 16.04
C LEU A 216 -7.85 -46.09 15.15
N ALA A 217 -8.55 -45.41 14.23
CA ALA A 217 -9.48 -46.07 13.32
C ALA A 217 -8.79 -47.10 12.41
N GLN A 218 -7.56 -46.82 11.92
CA GLN A 218 -6.79 -47.79 11.15
C GLN A 218 -6.38 -49.00 11.99
N GLN A 219 -6.04 -48.82 13.26
CA GLN A 219 -5.69 -49.91 14.16
C GLN A 219 -6.91 -50.81 14.45
N GLU A 220 -8.06 -50.21 14.75
CA GLU A 220 -9.32 -50.94 14.95
C GLU A 220 -9.72 -51.71 13.70
N GLN A 221 -9.60 -51.11 12.51
CA GLN A 221 -9.89 -51.79 11.26
C GLN A 221 -8.96 -52.99 11.01
N ARG A 222 -7.66 -52.85 11.27
CA ARG A 222 -6.70 -53.96 11.12
C ARG A 222 -7.01 -55.10 12.09
N GLN A 223 -7.34 -54.76 13.33
CA GLN A 223 -7.70 -55.75 14.34
C GLN A 223 -9.01 -56.46 13.97
N PHE A 224 -10.03 -55.73 13.55
CA PHE A 224 -11.29 -56.32 13.08
C PHE A 224 -11.08 -57.28 11.89
N VAL A 225 -10.24 -56.91 10.92
CA VAL A 225 -9.91 -57.79 9.77
C VAL A 225 -9.16 -59.05 10.23
N ALA A 226 -8.21 -58.90 11.17
CA ALA A 226 -7.47 -60.03 11.72
C ALA A 226 -8.39 -60.98 12.51
N ASP A 227 -9.24 -60.42 13.37
CA ASP A 227 -10.20 -61.18 14.18
C ASP A 227 -11.21 -61.89 13.28
N SER A 228 -11.75 -61.20 12.27
CA SER A 228 -12.66 -61.80 11.28
C SER A 228 -11.99 -62.95 10.51
N ALA A 229 -10.72 -62.81 10.13
CA ALA A 229 -10.00 -63.89 9.46
C ALA A 229 -9.81 -65.12 10.38
N HIS A 230 -9.56 -64.90 11.68
CA HIS A 230 -9.47 -65.96 12.67
C HIS A 230 -10.82 -66.64 12.93
N GLU A 231 -11.88 -65.87 13.13
CA GLU A 231 -13.24 -66.37 13.38
C GLU A 231 -13.81 -67.13 12.16
N LEU A 232 -13.40 -66.80 10.93
CA LEU A 232 -13.79 -67.56 9.73
C LEU A 232 -12.97 -68.85 9.54
N ARG A 233 -11.71 -68.89 9.99
CA ARG A 233 -10.85 -70.10 9.87
C ARG A 233 -11.40 -71.28 10.68
N THR A 234 -11.92 -71.03 11.88
CA THR A 234 -12.46 -72.07 12.77
C THR A 234 -13.64 -72.85 12.15
N PRO A 235 -14.75 -72.21 11.70
CA PRO A 235 -15.86 -72.90 11.06
C PRO A 235 -15.47 -73.50 9.71
N LEU A 236 -14.58 -72.87 8.92
CA LEU A 236 -14.05 -73.46 7.68
C LEU A 236 -13.29 -74.77 7.95
N THR A 237 -12.51 -74.82 9.05
CA THR A 237 -11.81 -76.04 9.45
C THR A 237 -12.78 -77.14 9.86
N ALA A 238 -13.83 -76.79 10.62
CA ALA A 238 -14.88 -77.73 11.00
C ALA A 238 -15.64 -78.27 9.77
N LEU A 239 -15.96 -77.39 8.80
CA LEU A 239 -16.61 -77.77 7.54
C LEU A 239 -15.73 -78.74 6.74
N ASN A 240 -14.43 -78.44 6.63
CA ASN A 240 -13.46 -79.32 5.96
C ASN A 240 -13.39 -80.71 6.59
N LEU A 241 -13.39 -80.81 7.92
CA LEU A 241 -13.40 -82.10 8.63
C LEU A 241 -14.67 -82.90 8.35
N GLN A 242 -15.84 -82.24 8.36
CA GLN A 242 -17.12 -82.90 8.04
C GLN A 242 -17.14 -83.44 6.61
N VAL A 243 -16.62 -82.68 5.65
CA VAL A 243 -16.51 -83.13 4.26
C VAL A 243 -15.54 -84.31 4.13
N GLN A 244 -14.44 -84.31 4.89
CA GLN A 244 -13.50 -85.43 4.90
C GLN A 244 -14.12 -86.72 5.47
N ILE A 245 -14.94 -86.62 6.52
CA ILE A 245 -15.70 -87.76 7.06
C ILE A 245 -16.71 -88.28 6.02
N LEU A 246 -17.42 -87.38 5.34
CA LEU A 246 -18.37 -87.74 4.28
C LEU A 246 -17.69 -88.45 3.10
N LEU A 247 -16.48 -88.01 2.70
CA LEU A 247 -15.68 -88.68 1.68
C LEU A 247 -15.27 -90.10 2.08
N GLN A 248 -14.96 -90.33 3.36
CA GLN A 248 -14.63 -91.68 3.87
C GLN A 248 -15.85 -92.60 3.90
N GLN A 249 -17.04 -92.09 4.25
CA GLN A 249 -18.27 -92.88 4.29
C GLN A 249 -18.87 -93.16 2.91
N PHE A 250 -18.69 -92.24 1.94
CA PHE A 250 -19.31 -92.34 0.61
C PHE A 250 -18.28 -92.14 -0.52
N PRO A 251 -17.33 -93.08 -0.71
CA PRO A 251 -16.19 -92.91 -1.61
C PRO A 251 -16.54 -92.87 -3.11
N GLN A 252 -17.73 -93.31 -3.52
CA GLN A 252 -18.17 -93.27 -4.92
C GLN A 252 -19.08 -92.08 -5.26
N SER A 253 -19.27 -91.16 -4.31
CA SER A 253 -20.11 -89.98 -4.51
C SER A 253 -19.35 -88.85 -5.20
N GLU A 254 -19.61 -88.66 -6.50
CA GLU A 254 -19.02 -87.59 -7.31
C GLU A 254 -19.38 -86.19 -6.76
N SER A 255 -20.57 -86.03 -6.19
CA SER A 255 -21.05 -84.76 -5.61
C SER A 255 -20.27 -84.35 -4.35
N ILE A 256 -19.88 -85.29 -3.50
CA ILE A 256 -19.07 -85.00 -2.30
C ILE A 256 -17.62 -84.70 -2.70
N HIS A 257 -17.11 -85.34 -3.75
CA HIS A 257 -15.81 -84.97 -4.32
C HIS A 257 -15.79 -83.54 -4.87
N ASN A 258 -16.81 -83.15 -5.63
CA ASN A 258 -16.95 -81.78 -6.14
C ASN A 258 -17.08 -80.74 -5.01
N LEU A 259 -17.86 -81.05 -3.96
CA LEU A 259 -17.97 -80.21 -2.76
C LEU A 259 -16.61 -80.01 -2.08
N SER A 260 -15.83 -81.08 -1.93
CA SER A 260 -14.49 -81.02 -1.32
C SER A 260 -13.52 -80.15 -2.11
N GLN A 261 -13.53 -80.23 -3.44
CA GLN A 261 -12.69 -79.39 -4.29
C GLN A 261 -13.06 -77.90 -4.20
N GLY A 262 -14.35 -77.58 -4.12
CA GLY A 262 -14.82 -76.20 -3.98
C GLY A 262 -14.37 -75.54 -2.68
N ILE A 263 -14.46 -76.24 -1.56
CA ILE A 263 -14.04 -75.70 -0.24
C ILE A 263 -12.52 -75.54 -0.16
N TRP A 264 -11.75 -76.48 -0.74
CA TRP A 264 -10.29 -76.36 -0.82
C TRP A 264 -9.83 -75.14 -1.64
N HIS A 265 -10.56 -74.78 -2.69
CA HIS A 265 -10.26 -73.59 -3.49
C HIS A 265 -10.50 -72.27 -2.73
N CYS A 266 -11.44 -72.23 -1.78
CA CYS A 266 -11.72 -71.07 -0.95
C CYS A 266 -10.70 -70.86 0.19
N CYS A 267 -9.93 -71.90 0.55
CA CYS A 267 -9.03 -71.86 1.70
C CYS A 267 -7.55 -71.58 1.31
N LYS A 268 -7.27 -71.39 0.02
CA LYS A 268 -5.94 -71.15 -0.55
C LYS A 268 -5.76 -69.67 -0.91
#